data_AF-A0A0Q3T9H0-F1
#
_entry.id   AF-A0A0Q3T9H0-F1
#
_cell.length_a   1.000
_cell.length_b   1.000
_cell.length_c   1.000
_cell.angle_alpha   90.00
_cell.angle_beta   90.00
_cell.angle_gamma   90.00
#
_symmetry.space_group_name_H-M   'P 1'
#
loop_
_entity.id
_entity.type
_entity.pdbx_description
1 polymer ?
#
loop_
_entity_poly.entity_id
_entity_poly.type
_entity_poly.pdbx_seq_one_letter_code
_entity_poly.pdbx_strand_id
1 'polypeptide(L)'
;MPPRSSSHRFQRVRGADPPCGSRDPAAFRSWVRIEGSVKRLPEEESERYFHSRPRSSQIGAVVSRQSAVIPDREYLRKRNAELEEQYRDAPVPKPPYWGGYILHPDLVEFWQGQTNRLHDRIVFRRLRDGSEPLGAMSHRGEGPWVFERLSP
;
A
#
# COMPACT_ATOMS: atom_id res chain seq x y z
N MET A 1 8.09 -11.97 -23.55
CA MET A 1 6.88 -11.16 -23.31
C MET A 1 6.87 -10.74 -21.85
N PRO A 2 6.90 -9.44 -21.49
CA PRO A 2 6.72 -9.07 -20.10
C PRO A 2 5.25 -9.32 -19.71
N PRO A 3 4.97 -9.86 -18.52
CA PRO A 3 3.60 -10.05 -18.09
C PRO A 3 2.93 -8.69 -17.93
N ARG A 4 1.73 -8.53 -18.51
CA ARG A 4 0.86 -7.39 -18.27
C ARG A 4 0.42 -7.42 -16.81
N SER A 5 1.18 -6.77 -15.94
CA SER A 5 0.80 -6.57 -14.54
C SER A 5 -0.20 -5.41 -14.45
N SER A 6 -1.43 -5.63 -14.91
CA SER A 6 -2.57 -4.81 -14.51
C SER A 6 -2.99 -5.22 -13.09
N SER A 7 -2.13 -4.97 -12.10
CA SER A 7 -2.48 -5.18 -10.70
C SER A 7 -3.17 -3.92 -10.19
N HIS A 8 -4.50 -3.92 -10.17
CA HIS A 8 -5.25 -3.01 -9.32
C HIS A 8 -4.95 -3.43 -7.88
N ARG A 9 -3.93 -2.82 -7.25
CA ARG A 9 -3.57 -3.11 -5.87
C ARG A 9 -4.37 -2.17 -4.98
N PHE A 10 -5.44 -2.70 -4.40
CA PHE A 10 -6.22 -2.04 -3.38
C PHE A 10 -5.37 -1.91 -2.10
N GLN A 11 -5.11 -0.68 -1.65
CA GLN A 11 -4.40 -0.46 -0.41
C GLN A 11 -5.39 0.08 0.63
N ARG A 12 -5.82 -0.81 1.54
CA ARG A 12 -6.55 -0.43 2.74
C ARG A 12 -5.53 -0.10 3.82
N VAL A 13 -5.43 1.17 4.19
CA VAL A 13 -4.64 1.59 5.34
C VAL A 13 -5.58 1.62 6.54
N ARG A 14 -5.34 0.75 7.53
CA ARG A 14 -6.10 0.76 8.80
C ARG A 14 -5.48 1.80 9.72
N GLY A 15 -6.31 2.66 10.30
CA GLY A 15 -5.94 3.56 11.38
C GLY A 15 -5.81 2.83 12.72
N ALA A 16 -5.45 3.57 13.76
CA ALA A 16 -5.07 3.07 15.08
C ALA A 16 -6.13 2.14 15.70
N ASP A 17 -5.65 1.16 16.49
CA ASP A 17 -6.51 0.27 17.27
C ASP A 17 -7.19 1.02 18.43
N PRO A 18 -8.40 0.59 18.84
CA PRO A 18 -9.14 1.24 19.91
C PRO A 18 -8.39 1.15 21.26
N PRO A 19 -8.55 2.15 22.15
CA PRO A 19 -8.01 2.09 23.51
C PRO A 19 -8.61 0.92 24.30
N CYS A 20 -7.78 0.26 25.11
CA CYS A 20 -8.16 -0.88 25.94
C CYS A 20 -9.35 -0.50 26.86
N GLY A 21 -10.50 -1.19 26.69
CA GLY A 21 -11.71 -0.97 27.49
C GLY A 21 -12.93 -0.40 26.75
N SER A 22 -12.85 -0.13 25.45
CA SER A 22 -14.03 0.32 24.69
C SER A 22 -15.07 -0.80 24.53
N ARG A 23 -16.36 -0.49 24.78
CA ARG A 23 -17.48 -1.42 24.59
C ARG A 23 -17.85 -1.61 23.11
N ASP A 24 -17.39 -0.72 22.23
CA ASP A 24 -17.52 -0.84 20.77
C ASP A 24 -16.16 -0.59 20.09
N PRO A 25 -15.46 -1.66 19.68
CA PRO A 25 -14.18 -1.56 18.99
C PRO A 25 -14.26 -0.89 17.61
N ALA A 26 -15.47 -0.74 17.03
CA ALA A 26 -15.65 -0.10 15.74
C ALA A 26 -15.66 1.43 15.84
N ALA A 27 -16.08 2.00 16.97
CA ALA A 27 -16.27 3.43 17.15
C ALA A 27 -14.97 4.27 17.04
N PHE A 28 -13.81 3.68 17.36
CA PHE A 28 -12.51 4.38 17.29
C PHE A 28 -11.67 3.99 16.09
N ARG A 29 -12.18 3.10 15.24
CA ARG A 29 -11.45 2.72 14.04
C ARG A 29 -11.56 3.83 13.02
N SER A 30 -10.45 4.14 12.39
CA SER A 30 -10.41 4.86 11.13
C SER A 30 -9.80 3.96 10.08
N TRP A 31 -10.18 4.15 8.83
CA TRP A 31 -9.44 3.59 7.72
C TRP A 31 -9.47 4.53 6.54
N VAL A 32 -8.44 4.42 5.71
CA VAL A 32 -8.35 5.11 4.43
C VAL A 32 -8.32 4.07 3.33
N ARG A 33 -9.22 4.24 2.34
CA ARG A 33 -9.25 3.44 1.12
C ARG A 33 -8.78 4.34 -0.02
N ILE A 34 -7.74 3.88 -0.70
CA ILE A 34 -7.18 4.60 -1.84
C ILE A 34 -7.29 3.69 -3.06
N GLU A 35 -7.89 4.21 -4.11
CA GLU A 35 -8.04 3.54 -5.40
C GLU A 35 -7.47 4.41 -6.51
N GLY A 36 -6.85 3.78 -7.49
CA GLY A 36 -6.32 4.46 -8.65
C GLY A 36 -5.37 3.60 -9.46
N SER A 37 -4.83 4.21 -10.51
CA SER A 37 -3.85 3.54 -11.37
C SER A 37 -2.51 3.33 -10.66
N VAL A 38 -1.86 2.21 -10.96
CA VAL A 38 -0.55 1.87 -10.41
C VAL A 38 0.48 1.83 -11.53
N LYS A 39 1.66 2.41 -11.29
CA LYS A 39 2.81 2.30 -12.19
C LYS A 39 3.99 1.70 -11.45
N ARG A 40 4.80 0.89 -12.14
CA ARG A 40 6.06 0.40 -11.59
C ARG A 40 7.04 1.59 -11.52
N LEU A 41 7.79 1.68 -10.42
CA LEU A 41 8.85 2.68 -10.32
C LEU A 41 9.97 2.37 -11.32
N PRO A 42 10.72 3.40 -11.76
CA PRO A 42 11.97 3.19 -12.49
C PRO A 42 12.90 2.23 -11.73
N GLU A 43 13.71 1.49 -12.49
CA GLU A 43 14.60 0.48 -11.92
C GLU A 43 15.66 1.15 -11.04
N GLU A 44 16.16 2.31 -11.47
CA GLU A 44 17.15 3.11 -10.75
C GLU A 44 16.62 3.62 -9.41
N GLU A 45 15.35 4.05 -9.36
CA GLU A 45 14.71 4.44 -8.10
C GLU A 45 14.53 3.25 -7.16
N SER A 46 14.14 2.10 -7.72
CA SER A 46 14.01 0.86 -6.94
C SER A 46 15.37 0.39 -6.42
N GLU A 47 16.44 0.50 -7.20
CA GLU A 47 17.81 0.15 -6.79
C GLU A 47 18.33 1.07 -5.70
N ARG A 48 18.19 2.38 -5.87
CA ARG A 48 18.54 3.35 -4.84
C ARG A 48 17.79 3.10 -3.52
N TYR A 49 16.49 2.81 -3.59
CA TYR A 49 15.70 2.48 -2.39
C TYR A 49 16.09 1.12 -1.81
N PHE A 50 16.42 0.12 -2.62
CA PHE A 50 16.88 -1.17 -2.13
C PHE A 50 18.15 -1.04 -1.29
N HIS A 51 19.14 -0.30 -1.79
CA HIS A 51 20.43 -0.14 -1.14
C HIS A 51 20.40 0.78 0.09
N SER A 52 19.37 1.61 0.26
CA SER A 52 19.19 2.40 1.49
C SER A 52 18.61 1.59 2.66
N ARG A 53 18.07 0.38 2.40
CA ARG A 53 17.51 -0.49 3.44
C ARG A 53 18.63 -1.16 4.26
N PRO A 54 18.37 -1.55 5.52
CA PRO A 54 19.30 -2.34 6.31
C PRO A 54 19.76 -3.61 5.56
N ARG A 55 21.02 -4.01 5.75
CA ARG A 55 21.61 -5.16 5.06
C ARG A 55 20.80 -6.45 5.22
N SER A 56 20.32 -6.73 6.44
CA SER A 56 19.43 -7.89 6.72
C SER A 56 18.12 -7.83 5.92
N SER A 57 17.58 -6.64 5.67
CA SER A 57 16.38 -6.43 4.85
C SER A 57 16.64 -6.61 3.35
N GLN A 58 17.85 -6.29 2.88
CA GLN A 58 18.29 -6.58 1.51
C GLN A 58 18.43 -8.09 1.32
N ILE A 59 19.13 -8.77 2.23
CA ILE A 59 19.32 -10.22 2.18
C ILE A 59 18.00 -10.96 2.27
N GLY A 60 17.11 -10.60 3.20
CA GLY A 60 15.79 -11.21 3.33
C GLY A 60 14.95 -11.10 2.04
N ALA A 61 15.11 -10.02 1.27
CA ALA A 61 14.45 -9.86 -0.03
C ALA A 61 15.03 -10.78 -1.11
N VAL A 62 16.30 -11.19 -1.01
CA VAL A 62 16.93 -12.18 -1.89
C VAL A 62 16.56 -13.61 -1.47
N VAL A 63 16.52 -13.88 -0.15
CA VAL A 63 16.16 -15.19 0.42
C VAL A 63 14.73 -15.58 0.06
N SER A 64 13.80 -14.64 0.18
CA SER A 64 12.37 -14.91 0.08
C SER A 64 11.83 -14.58 -1.31
N ARG A 65 11.59 -15.62 -2.12
CA ARG A 65 10.64 -15.51 -3.23
C ARG A 65 9.24 -15.44 -2.64
N GLN A 66 8.78 -14.22 -2.34
CA GLN A 66 7.53 -13.98 -1.63
C GLN A 66 6.37 -14.76 -2.28
N SER A 67 5.60 -15.45 -1.43
CA SER A 67 4.44 -16.28 -1.81
C SER A 67 4.75 -17.59 -2.54
N ALA A 68 6.03 -17.96 -2.72
CA ALA A 68 6.39 -19.29 -3.22
C ALA A 68 6.23 -20.36 -2.13
N VAL A 69 5.85 -21.58 -2.54
CA VAL A 69 5.84 -22.75 -1.65
C VAL A 69 7.28 -23.14 -1.32
N ILE A 70 7.55 -23.38 -0.03
CA ILE A 70 8.84 -23.80 0.51
C ILE A 70 8.63 -25.01 1.43
N PRO A 71 9.64 -25.86 1.64
CA PRO A 71 9.48 -27.08 2.43
C PRO A 71 9.22 -26.81 3.92
N ASP A 72 9.96 -25.86 4.51
CA ASP A 72 9.89 -25.56 5.93
C ASP A 72 10.58 -24.21 6.27
N ARG A 73 10.62 -23.88 7.56
CA ARG A 73 11.28 -22.68 8.07
C ARG A 73 12.81 -22.76 8.07
N GLU A 74 13.39 -23.96 8.23
CA GLU A 74 14.85 -24.15 8.27
C GLU A 74 15.48 -23.88 6.90
N TYR A 75 14.77 -24.17 5.81
CA TYR A 75 15.15 -23.77 4.46
C TYR A 75 15.45 -22.27 4.36
N LEU A 76 14.60 -21.40 4.92
CA LEU A 76 14.82 -19.95 4.93
C LEU A 76 16.01 -19.56 5.80
N ARG A 77 16.18 -20.19 6.97
CA ARG A 77 17.30 -19.91 7.88
C ARG A 77 18.64 -20.24 7.24
N LYS A 78 18.75 -21.42 6.64
CA LYS A 78 19.97 -21.87 5.94
C LYS A 78 20.31 -20.93 4.77
N ARG A 79 19.33 -20.64 3.91
CA ARG A 79 19.52 -19.71 2.79
C ARG A 79 19.92 -18.30 3.26
N ASN A 80 19.35 -17.83 4.37
CA ASN A 80 19.73 -16.54 4.94
C ASN A 80 21.18 -16.54 5.40
N ALA A 81 21.63 -17.53 6.17
CA ALA A 81 23.01 -17.63 6.63
C ALA A 81 24.02 -17.77 5.47
N GLU A 82 23.68 -18.53 4.42
CA GLU A 82 24.51 -18.64 3.21
C GLU A 82 24.71 -17.29 2.52
N LEU A 83 23.65 -16.48 2.40
CA LEU A 83 23.73 -15.14 1.80
C LEU A 83 24.36 -14.09 2.75
N GLU A 84 24.12 -14.25 4.07
CA GLU A 84 24.95 -13.86 5.21
C GLU A 84 26.43 -13.78 4.85
N GLU A 85 26.97 -14.98 4.64
CA GLU A 85 28.37 -15.22 4.38
C GLU A 85 28.79 -14.71 2.99
N GLN A 86 28.04 -15.09 1.96
CA GLN A 86 28.37 -14.77 0.57
C GLN A 86 28.53 -13.27 0.35
N TYR A 87 27.69 -12.47 0.98
CA TYR A 87 27.72 -11.03 0.79
C TYR A 87 28.45 -10.29 1.92
N ARG A 88 29.07 -10.94 2.91
CA ARG A 88 29.70 -10.26 4.08
C ARG A 88 30.40 -8.94 3.73
N ASP A 89 31.29 -8.99 2.74
CA ASP A 89 32.13 -7.85 2.29
C ASP A 89 31.75 -7.31 0.90
N ALA A 90 30.59 -7.71 0.37
CA ALA A 90 30.10 -7.32 -0.95
C ALA A 90 28.72 -6.64 -0.88
N PRO A 91 28.34 -5.81 -1.86
CA PRO A 91 26.98 -5.31 -1.97
C PRO A 91 26.01 -6.45 -2.30
N VAL A 92 24.83 -6.44 -1.68
CA VAL A 92 23.75 -7.37 -2.03
C VAL A 92 23.07 -6.85 -3.29
N PRO A 93 23.02 -7.60 -4.40
CA PRO A 93 22.33 -7.15 -5.60
C PRO A 93 20.82 -7.12 -5.40
N LYS A 94 20.15 -6.11 -5.95
CA LYS A 94 18.69 -6.06 -5.95
C LYS A 94 18.12 -7.18 -6.85
N PRO A 95 17.21 -8.04 -6.36
CA PRO A 95 16.55 -9.00 -7.22
C PRO A 95 15.73 -8.35 -8.35
N PRO A 96 15.63 -8.95 -9.55
CA PRO A 96 14.89 -8.37 -10.69
C PRO A 96 13.37 -8.32 -10.47
N TYR A 97 12.85 -9.18 -9.58
CA TYR A 97 11.45 -9.20 -9.15
C TYR A 97 11.15 -8.25 -7.99
N TRP A 98 12.18 -7.62 -7.41
CA TRP A 98 12.01 -6.65 -6.34
C TRP A 98 12.00 -5.24 -6.91
N GLY A 99 11.03 -4.43 -6.48
CA GLY A 99 10.91 -3.04 -6.88
C GLY A 99 9.73 -2.36 -6.22
N GLY A 100 9.60 -1.06 -6.47
CA GLY A 100 8.48 -0.27 -5.99
C GLY A 100 7.39 -0.08 -7.03
N TYR A 101 6.22 0.31 -6.53
CA TYR A 101 5.10 0.79 -7.33
C TYR A 101 4.63 2.12 -6.76
N ILE A 102 4.18 3.01 -7.63
CA ILE A 102 3.51 4.26 -7.26
C ILE A 102 2.02 4.16 -7.62
N LEU A 103 1.17 4.52 -6.66
CA LEU A 103 -0.28 4.63 -6.82
C LEU A 103 -0.62 6.08 -7.13
N HIS A 104 -1.31 6.32 -8.25
CA HIS A 104 -1.88 7.61 -8.59
C HIS A 104 -3.37 7.59 -8.20
N PRO A 105 -3.76 8.26 -7.11
CA PRO A 105 -5.11 8.15 -6.58
C PRO A 105 -6.11 8.82 -7.52
N ASP A 106 -7.15 8.07 -7.87
CA ASP A 106 -8.37 8.54 -8.54
C ASP A 106 -9.52 8.70 -7.54
N LEU A 107 -9.48 7.93 -6.44
CA LEU A 107 -10.43 7.97 -5.33
C LEU A 107 -9.72 7.80 -3.98
N VAL A 108 -10.14 8.58 -3.00
CA VAL A 108 -9.70 8.48 -1.60
C VAL A 108 -10.93 8.55 -0.70
N GLU A 109 -11.14 7.54 0.14
CA GLU A 109 -12.20 7.53 1.13
C GLU A 109 -11.63 7.51 2.54
N PHE A 110 -12.14 8.43 3.35
CA PHE A 110 -11.91 8.49 4.79
C PHE A 110 -13.14 7.94 5.48
N TRP A 111 -12.94 6.88 6.25
CA TRP A 111 -13.96 6.29 7.10
C TRP A 111 -13.57 6.48 8.56
N GLN A 112 -14.52 6.96 9.35
CA GLN A 112 -14.37 7.13 10.79
C GLN A 112 -15.55 6.47 11.51
N GLY A 113 -15.21 5.56 12.41
CA GLY A 113 -16.18 4.89 13.27
C GLY A 113 -16.88 5.86 14.20
N GLN A 114 -18.12 5.53 14.57
CA GLN A 114 -18.97 6.26 15.50
C GLN A 114 -19.70 5.25 16.38
N THR A 115 -19.94 5.58 17.65
CA THR A 115 -20.57 4.68 18.63
C THR A 115 -22.05 4.39 18.33
N ASN A 116 -22.72 5.30 17.62
CA ASN A 116 -24.13 5.18 17.25
C ASN A 116 -24.35 4.45 15.90
N ARG A 117 -23.29 3.86 15.32
CA ARG A 117 -23.27 3.20 13.99
C ARG A 117 -23.49 4.13 12.79
N LEU A 118 -23.63 5.44 13.01
CA LEU A 118 -23.70 6.43 11.94
C LEU A 118 -22.29 6.88 11.55
N HIS A 119 -21.52 5.96 10.95
CA HIS A 119 -20.12 6.18 10.58
C HIS A 119 -19.96 7.33 9.58
N ASP A 120 -18.90 8.10 9.75
CA ASP A 120 -18.55 9.14 8.82
C ASP A 120 -17.81 8.54 7.63
N ARG A 121 -18.29 8.86 6.42
CA ARG A 121 -17.67 8.46 5.16
C ARG A 121 -17.57 9.67 4.26
N ILE A 122 -16.35 10.13 4.02
CA ILE A 122 -16.06 11.23 3.10
C ILE A 122 -15.23 10.66 1.95
N VAL A 123 -15.76 10.74 0.73
CA VAL A 123 -15.12 10.21 -0.47
C VAL A 123 -14.71 11.35 -1.37
N PHE A 124 -13.43 11.40 -1.69
CA PHE A 124 -12.84 12.26 -2.70
C PHE A 124 -12.71 11.47 -4.00
N ARG A 125 -13.07 12.10 -5.12
CA ARG A 125 -12.89 11.58 -6.47
C ARG A 125 -12.27 12.66 -7.36
N ARG A 126 -11.38 12.23 -8.26
CA ARG A 126 -10.73 13.14 -9.21
C ARG A 126 -11.65 13.39 -10.39
N LEU A 127 -11.99 14.64 -10.67
CA LEU A 127 -12.66 15.03 -11.90
C LEU A 127 -11.72 14.86 -13.09
N ARG A 128 -12.27 14.33 -14.18
CA ARG A 128 -11.63 14.33 -15.50
C ARG A 128 -12.22 15.45 -16.34
N ASP A 129 -11.46 15.93 -17.32
CA ASP A 129 -11.90 16.99 -18.23
C ASP A 129 -13.22 16.60 -18.91
N GLY A 130 -14.18 17.53 -18.97
CA GLY A 130 -15.53 17.27 -19.50
C GLY A 130 -16.50 16.64 -18.50
N SER A 131 -16.27 16.76 -17.20
CA SER A 131 -17.17 16.23 -16.16
C SER A 131 -18.48 17.03 -16.05
N GLU A 132 -19.59 16.30 -15.92
CA GLU A 132 -20.94 16.84 -15.66
C GLU A 132 -20.97 17.79 -14.44
N PRO A 133 -21.96 18.70 -14.37
CA PRO A 133 -22.13 19.60 -13.24
C PRO A 133 -22.16 18.82 -11.93
N LEU A 134 -21.50 19.36 -10.91
CA LEU A 134 -21.53 18.77 -9.57
C LEU A 134 -22.98 18.73 -9.08
N GLY A 135 -23.45 17.54 -8.70
CA GLY A 135 -24.76 17.37 -8.09
C GLY A 135 -24.85 18.17 -6.79
N ALA A 136 -26.08 18.43 -6.32
CA ALA A 136 -26.33 19.29 -5.15
C ALA A 136 -25.58 18.87 -3.86
N MET A 137 -25.20 17.60 -3.74
CA MET A 137 -24.49 17.02 -2.59
C MET A 137 -22.98 16.84 -2.82
N SER A 138 -22.45 17.30 -3.95
CA SER A 138 -21.02 17.27 -4.27
C SER A 138 -20.36 18.59 -3.94
N HIS A 139 -19.22 18.53 -3.28
CA HIS A 139 -18.44 19.69 -2.87
C HIS A 139 -17.12 19.73 -3.64
N ARG A 140 -16.66 20.93 -3.99
CA ARG A 140 -15.37 21.13 -4.65
C ARG A 140 -14.24 21.06 -3.61
N GLY A 141 -13.23 20.24 -3.87
CA GLY A 141 -11.97 20.19 -3.13
C GLY A 141 -10.88 20.98 -3.85
N GLU A 142 -9.63 20.82 -3.40
CA GLU A 142 -8.48 21.46 -4.04
C GLU A 142 -8.16 20.82 -5.41
N GLY A 143 -7.82 21.66 -6.39
CA GLY A 143 -7.46 21.21 -7.73
C GLY A 143 -8.58 20.42 -8.43
N PRO A 144 -8.31 19.22 -8.97
CA PRO A 144 -9.32 18.42 -9.67
C PRO A 144 -10.19 17.59 -8.72
N TRP A 145 -10.07 17.73 -7.40
CA TRP A 145 -10.80 16.90 -6.46
C TRP A 145 -12.20 17.43 -6.20
N VAL A 146 -13.15 16.51 -6.07
CA VAL A 146 -14.47 16.76 -5.51
C VAL A 146 -14.77 15.71 -4.47
N PHE A 147 -15.60 16.04 -3.49
CA PHE A 147 -15.94 15.12 -2.43
C PHE A 147 -17.41 15.14 -2.09
N GLU A 148 -17.85 14.02 -1.53
CA GLU A 148 -19.22 13.79 -1.12
C GLU A 148 -19.24 12.94 0.16
N ARG A 149 -20.32 13.08 0.91
CA ARG A 149 -20.58 12.24 2.09
C ARG A 149 -21.37 11.03 1.65
N LEU A 150 -20.93 9.84 2.05
CA LEU A 150 -21.67 8.60 1.84
C LEU A 150 -22.39 8.17 3.12
N SER A 151 -23.49 7.45 2.96
CA SER A 151 -24.11 6.70 4.05
C SER A 151 -23.11 5.69 4.65
N PRO A 152 -23.12 5.48 5.99
CA PRO A 152 -22.28 4.51 6.70
C PRO A 152 -22.18 3.13 6.02
#